data_AF-A0A942WTG0-F1
#
_entry.id   AF-A0A942WTG0-F1
#
_cell.length_a   1.000
_cell.length_b   1.000
_cell.length_c   1.000
_cell.angle_alpha   90.00
_cell.angle_beta   90.00
_cell.angle_gamma   90.00
#
_symmetry.space_group_name_H-M   'P 1'
#
loop_
_entity.id
_entity.type
_entity.pdbx_description
1 polymer ?
#
loop_
_entity_poly.entity_id
_entity_poly.type
_entity_poly.pdbx_seq_one_letter_code
_entity_poly.pdbx_strand_id
1 'polypeptide(L)'
;GDVDTNAANIGDVKKAAAASKTTVSVNKKDTETPNLVLEETVDPADGHTNYDIKLANKVNLGNDNIVLDGADGTVKTKGNITSEGTVEGKDLKAGDVTVNKDNKGTVNGLSNKTWTRGQAPVSGQAATEDQIQAVDTRVMAVEDKVADFGWMAKSSATGTGQATGNNAATKVGDKTEVEFRAGDNLTIDQTGTTFTYSLNKNMTGLESVSVGDVANDKPGIVLNGADGTMGVRGKDGANASITAAKGADGLIGTGTGKDRIVYETKDANGNPVKEIVATMNDGLHFAGDNGNTVIDKTLNEKLEIVGGADAAKLSDNNIGVNAKDGKLHVQLSKELNDLTSAQFKNGNAVSTISGAGTTVTDGTNTTQYGPKGMTINPGANEISLTDKGLNNGGKVISNVASGGDVDTNAANIGDVKKAA
;
A
#
# COMPACT_ATOMS: atom_id res chain seq x y z
N GLY A 1 -105.33 71.69 83.46
CA GLY A 1 -104.98 72.96 82.83
C GLY A 1 -103.48 73.05 82.87
N ASP A 2 -102.88 73.18 81.70
CA ASP A 2 -101.46 73.41 81.49
C ASP A 2 -101.10 74.81 82.02
N VAL A 3 -100.31 74.89 83.11
CA VAL A 3 -99.68 76.12 83.62
C VAL A 3 -98.49 75.73 84.51
N ASP A 4 -97.28 75.86 83.94
CA ASP A 4 -95.94 75.49 84.45
C ASP A 4 -95.42 76.33 85.64
N THR A 5 -96.28 76.74 86.58
CA THR A 5 -95.88 77.56 87.75
C THR A 5 -96.34 77.00 89.10
N ASN A 6 -96.79 75.74 89.15
CA ASN A 6 -96.97 75.02 90.40
C ASN A 6 -95.70 74.23 90.78
N ALA A 7 -95.30 74.29 92.05
CA ALA A 7 -94.20 73.47 92.55
C ALA A 7 -94.55 71.98 92.41
N ALA A 8 -93.80 71.24 91.59
CA ALA A 8 -93.95 69.81 91.45
C ALA A 8 -93.78 69.13 92.82
N ASN A 9 -94.74 68.31 93.23
CA ASN A 9 -94.57 67.54 94.47
C ASN A 9 -93.55 66.40 94.23
N ILE A 10 -92.97 65.84 95.30
CA ILE A 10 -91.96 64.77 95.18
C ILE A 10 -92.51 63.51 94.47
N GLY A 11 -93.84 63.34 94.45
CA GLY A 11 -94.52 62.30 93.69
C GLY A 11 -94.42 62.51 92.18
N ASP A 12 -94.56 63.75 91.71
CA ASP A 12 -94.43 64.13 90.29
C ASP A 12 -92.98 63.99 89.81
N VAL A 13 -92.00 64.39 90.63
CA VAL A 13 -90.56 64.20 90.34
C VAL A 13 -90.20 62.70 90.33
N LYS A 14 -90.73 61.90 91.26
CA LYS A 14 -90.54 60.44 91.24
C LYS A 14 -91.26 59.79 90.06
N LYS A 15 -92.40 60.33 89.60
CA LYS A 15 -93.10 59.86 88.40
C LYS A 15 -92.31 60.16 87.12
N ALA A 16 -91.72 61.35 87.01
CA ALA A 16 -90.85 61.73 85.90
C ALA A 16 -89.53 60.93 85.89
N ALA A 17 -88.89 60.76 87.06
CA ALA A 17 -87.69 59.93 87.21
C ALA A 17 -87.96 58.44 86.91
N ALA A 18 -89.13 57.91 87.28
CA ALA A 18 -89.53 56.54 86.94
C ALA A 18 -89.98 56.39 85.48
N ALA A 19 -90.36 57.48 84.79
CA ALA A 19 -90.76 57.49 83.39
C ALA A 19 -89.59 57.68 82.41
N SER A 20 -88.47 58.27 82.85
CA SER A 20 -87.23 58.34 82.08
C SER A 20 -86.59 56.96 81.91
N LYS A 21 -87.03 56.23 80.88
CA LYS A 21 -86.44 54.95 80.47
C LYS A 21 -85.63 55.16 79.21
N THR A 22 -84.31 55.16 79.34
CA THR A 22 -83.41 55.03 78.18
C THR A 22 -83.19 53.55 77.93
N THR A 23 -83.55 53.06 76.75
CA THR A 23 -83.21 51.70 76.33
C THR A 23 -82.12 51.78 75.27
N VAL A 24 -80.94 51.28 75.61
CA VAL A 24 -79.88 51.00 74.66
C VAL A 24 -79.87 49.50 74.45
N SER A 25 -79.97 49.04 73.20
CA SER A 25 -79.94 47.62 72.90
C SER A 25 -79.15 47.37 71.62
N VAL A 26 -78.30 46.35 71.65
CA VAL A 26 -77.61 45.84 70.46
C VAL A 26 -78.24 44.51 70.05
N ASN A 27 -78.03 44.09 68.79
CA ASN A 27 -78.48 42.80 68.24
C ASN A 27 -79.93 42.43 68.63
N LYS A 28 -80.85 43.40 68.44
CA LYS A 28 -82.28 43.18 68.66
C LYS A 28 -82.58 42.74 70.11
N LYS A 29 -82.04 43.49 71.08
CA LYS A 29 -82.13 43.22 72.53
C LYS A 29 -81.41 41.94 72.96
N ASP A 30 -80.18 41.76 72.46
CA ASP A 30 -79.31 40.64 72.85
C ASP A 30 -79.90 39.26 72.55
N THR A 31 -80.76 39.16 71.53
CA THR A 31 -81.45 37.92 71.13
C THR A 31 -80.84 37.21 69.92
N GLU A 32 -79.98 37.90 69.16
CA GLU A 32 -79.23 37.35 68.03
C GLU A 32 -77.73 37.28 68.37
N THR A 33 -76.97 36.41 67.68
CA THR A 33 -75.52 36.33 67.84
C THR A 33 -74.88 37.71 67.69
N PRO A 34 -74.16 38.22 68.71
CA PRO A 34 -73.86 39.64 68.78
C PRO A 34 -72.64 40.00 67.93
N ASN A 35 -72.84 40.82 66.89
CA ASN A 35 -71.72 41.55 66.26
C ASN A 35 -71.29 42.74 67.13
N LEU A 36 -72.21 43.20 67.99
CA LEU A 36 -72.01 44.30 68.91
C LEU A 36 -72.19 43.80 70.34
N VAL A 37 -71.32 44.19 71.26
CA VAL A 37 -71.46 43.90 72.68
C VAL A 37 -71.83 45.21 73.37
N LEU A 38 -72.88 45.17 74.19
CA LEU A 38 -73.25 46.28 75.07
C LEU A 38 -72.74 45.96 76.47
N GLU A 39 -71.80 46.76 76.95
CA GLU A 39 -71.35 46.72 78.33
C GLU A 39 -71.96 47.88 79.10
N GLU A 40 -72.70 47.54 80.16
CA GLU A 40 -73.28 48.50 81.07
C GLU A 40 -72.32 48.73 82.25
N THR A 41 -71.98 49.98 82.51
CA THR A 41 -71.26 50.38 83.73
C THR A 41 -72.01 51.53 84.39
N VAL A 42 -72.17 51.49 85.69
CA VAL A 42 -72.78 52.60 86.44
C VAL A 42 -71.66 53.51 86.90
N ASP A 43 -71.73 54.80 86.56
CA ASP A 43 -70.78 55.78 87.05
C ASP A 43 -70.91 55.87 88.58
N PRO A 44 -69.85 55.53 89.34
CA PRO A 44 -69.93 55.51 90.79
C PRO A 44 -70.16 56.90 91.42
N ALA A 45 -69.89 57.98 90.69
CA ALA A 45 -69.89 59.34 91.22
C ALA A 45 -71.30 59.96 91.27
N ASP A 46 -72.14 59.67 90.28
CA ASP A 46 -73.47 60.30 90.12
C ASP A 46 -74.57 59.29 89.72
N GLY A 47 -74.21 58.01 89.59
CA GLY A 47 -75.16 56.90 89.39
C GLY A 47 -75.77 56.83 88.00
N HIS A 48 -75.29 57.61 87.02
CA HIS A 48 -75.78 57.46 85.65
C HIS A 48 -75.19 56.20 85.00
N THR A 49 -75.98 55.54 84.16
CA THR A 49 -75.54 54.37 83.42
C THR A 49 -74.78 54.78 82.16
N ASN A 50 -73.54 54.33 82.05
CA ASN A 50 -72.75 54.36 80.83
C ASN A 50 -72.94 53.06 80.03
N TYR A 51 -73.09 53.22 78.72
CA TYR A 51 -73.31 52.14 77.78
C TYR A 51 -72.19 52.13 76.74
N ASP A 52 -71.27 51.19 76.88
CA ASP A 52 -70.18 50.97 75.93
C ASP A 52 -70.66 50.00 74.85
N ILE A 53 -70.79 50.48 73.62
CA ILE A 53 -71.09 49.63 72.46
C ILE A 53 -69.78 49.31 71.76
N LYS A 54 -69.35 48.04 71.85
CA LYS A 54 -68.12 47.52 71.25
C LYS A 54 -68.44 46.54 70.14
N LEU A 55 -67.52 46.32 69.21
CA LEU A 55 -67.59 45.15 68.33
C LEU A 55 -67.31 43.89 69.16
N ALA A 56 -68.04 42.81 68.87
CA ALA A 56 -67.69 41.51 69.41
C ALA A 56 -66.36 41.02 68.81
N ASN A 57 -65.65 40.17 69.56
CA ASN A 57 -64.44 39.51 69.06
C ASN A 57 -64.69 38.71 67.77
N LYS A 58 -65.94 38.28 67.54
CA LYS A 58 -66.38 37.63 66.33
C LYS A 58 -67.50 38.46 65.68
N VAL A 59 -67.26 38.96 64.47
CA VAL A 59 -68.24 39.72 63.69
C VAL A 59 -68.64 38.90 62.48
N ASN A 60 -69.94 38.68 62.33
CA ASN A 60 -70.58 37.87 61.32
C ASN A 60 -71.42 38.76 60.38
N LEU A 61 -70.97 38.93 59.14
CA LEU A 61 -71.62 39.78 58.15
C LEU A 61 -72.27 38.93 57.05
N GLY A 62 -73.46 39.35 56.62
CA GLY A 62 -74.15 38.74 55.48
C GLY A 62 -74.53 37.28 55.68
N ASN A 63 -74.92 36.86 56.88
CA ASN A 63 -75.34 35.49 57.22
C ASN A 63 -74.23 34.44 56.99
N ASP A 64 -73.14 34.57 57.74
CA ASP A 64 -71.93 33.73 57.67
C ASP A 64 -71.17 33.81 56.33
N ASN A 65 -71.40 34.85 55.53
CA ASN A 65 -70.63 35.04 54.30
C ASN A 65 -69.24 35.62 54.56
N ILE A 66 -69.12 36.48 55.58
CA ILE A 66 -67.84 36.98 56.10
C ILE A 66 -67.87 36.84 57.62
N VAL A 67 -66.87 36.13 58.17
CA VAL A 67 -66.66 36.02 59.62
C VAL A 67 -65.27 36.57 59.94
N LEU A 68 -65.24 37.67 60.69
CA LEU A 68 -64.05 38.27 61.25
C LEU A 68 -63.90 37.72 62.67
N ASP A 69 -62.85 36.97 62.93
CA ASP A 69 -62.57 36.42 64.27
C ASP A 69 -61.24 36.97 64.77
N GLY A 70 -61.33 37.94 65.69
CA GLY A 70 -60.17 38.58 66.30
C GLY A 70 -59.41 37.69 67.28
N ALA A 71 -60.03 36.64 67.82
CA ALA A 71 -59.35 35.69 68.71
C ALA A 71 -58.43 34.76 67.90
N ASP A 72 -58.92 34.25 66.76
CA ASP A 72 -58.14 33.40 65.86
C ASP A 72 -57.28 34.23 64.88
N GLY A 73 -57.56 35.52 64.75
CA GLY A 73 -56.98 36.41 63.74
C GLY A 73 -57.32 35.95 62.32
N THR A 74 -58.54 35.44 62.11
CA THR A 74 -58.97 34.87 60.82
C THR A 74 -60.08 35.68 60.19
N VAL A 75 -60.06 35.75 58.86
CA VAL A 75 -61.18 36.21 58.04
C VAL A 75 -61.65 35.02 57.22
N LYS A 76 -62.85 34.51 57.51
CA LYS A 76 -63.46 33.42 56.73
C LYS A 76 -64.46 34.03 55.76
N THR A 77 -64.25 33.81 54.46
CA THR A 77 -65.17 34.28 53.40
C THR A 77 -65.66 33.10 52.57
N LYS A 78 -66.95 33.09 52.21
CA LYS A 78 -67.52 32.08 51.29
C LYS A 78 -67.31 32.41 49.80
N GLY A 79 -66.89 33.64 49.48
CA GLY A 79 -66.61 34.11 48.12
C GLY A 79 -65.12 34.38 47.86
N ASN A 80 -64.82 34.99 46.70
CA ASN A 80 -63.47 35.38 46.31
C ASN A 80 -62.86 36.36 47.33
N ILE A 81 -61.60 36.12 47.70
CA ILE A 81 -60.80 37.07 48.47
C ILE A 81 -59.97 37.86 47.46
N THR A 82 -60.38 39.09 47.18
CA THR A 82 -59.54 40.06 46.46
C THR A 82 -58.79 40.87 47.50
N SER A 83 -57.51 40.57 47.74
CA SER A 83 -56.64 41.42 48.55
C SER A 83 -55.87 42.36 47.62
N GLU A 84 -56.16 43.66 47.70
CA GLU A 84 -55.40 44.68 46.96
C GLU A 84 -54.09 45.10 47.70
N GLY A 85 -53.80 44.49 48.85
CA GLY A 85 -52.61 44.76 49.66
C GLY A 85 -51.76 43.52 49.97
N THR A 86 -50.51 43.75 50.36
CA THR A 86 -49.60 42.73 50.91
C THR A 86 -50.22 42.10 52.15
N VAL A 87 -50.32 40.76 52.19
CA VAL A 87 -50.65 40.07 53.44
C VAL A 87 -49.42 40.09 54.33
N GLU A 88 -49.35 41.08 55.21
CA GLU A 88 -48.26 41.22 56.17
C GLU A 88 -48.53 40.37 57.41
N GLY A 89 -47.56 39.53 57.79
CA GLY A 89 -47.49 38.91 59.12
C GLY A 89 -47.80 37.41 59.24
N LYS A 90 -48.45 36.75 58.26
CA LYS A 90 -48.72 35.30 58.26
C LYS A 90 -48.77 34.72 56.84
N ASP A 91 -48.54 33.40 56.70
CA ASP A 91 -48.68 32.71 55.42
C ASP A 91 -50.16 32.68 54.96
N LEU A 92 -50.41 32.81 53.66
CA LEU A 92 -51.75 32.51 53.12
C LEU A 92 -51.89 31.02 52.93
N LYS A 93 -52.86 30.41 53.60
CA LYS A 93 -53.20 28.99 53.43
C LYS A 93 -54.52 28.84 52.67
N ALA A 94 -54.47 28.11 51.55
CA ALA A 94 -55.63 27.75 50.75
C ALA A 94 -55.68 26.21 50.65
N GLY A 95 -56.40 25.58 51.59
CA GLY A 95 -56.29 24.14 51.80
C GLY A 95 -54.88 23.75 52.24
N ASP A 96 -54.28 22.79 51.54
CA ASP A 96 -52.91 22.34 51.80
C ASP A 96 -51.84 23.28 51.21
N VAL A 97 -52.22 24.16 50.27
CA VAL A 97 -51.29 25.08 49.60
C VAL A 97 -51.01 26.29 50.48
N THR A 98 -49.73 26.66 50.60
CA THR A 98 -49.28 27.78 51.43
C THR A 98 -48.42 28.74 50.61
N VAL A 99 -48.73 30.04 50.63
CA VAL A 99 -47.86 31.11 50.09
C VAL A 99 -47.09 31.71 51.26
N ASN A 100 -45.77 31.56 51.24
CA ASN A 100 -44.92 31.88 52.39
C ASN A 100 -44.72 33.38 52.61
N LYS A 101 -44.70 33.78 53.88
CA LYS A 101 -44.52 35.18 54.32
C LYS A 101 -43.09 35.72 54.28
N ASP A 102 -42.07 34.87 54.25
CA ASP A 102 -40.66 35.28 54.48
C ASP A 102 -40.00 36.01 53.29
N ASN A 103 -40.77 36.71 52.46
CA ASN A 103 -40.34 37.30 51.18
C ASN A 103 -39.66 36.30 50.22
N LYS A 104 -39.81 34.99 50.46
CA LYS A 104 -39.23 33.93 49.62
C LYS A 104 -39.98 33.75 48.30
N GLY A 105 -41.24 34.20 48.22
CA GLY A 105 -42.06 34.08 47.01
C GLY A 105 -42.42 32.63 46.64
N THR A 106 -42.29 31.69 47.58
CA THR A 106 -42.49 30.25 47.35
C THR A 106 -43.92 29.80 47.64
N VAL A 107 -44.41 28.85 46.84
CA VAL A 107 -45.69 28.16 47.02
C VAL A 107 -45.43 26.73 47.50
N ASN A 108 -45.81 26.44 48.73
CA ASN A 108 -45.63 25.15 49.39
C ASN A 108 -46.92 24.32 49.41
N GLY A 109 -46.81 23.02 49.72
CA GLY A 109 -47.97 22.13 49.88
C GLY A 109 -48.52 21.53 48.58
N LEU A 110 -47.85 21.75 47.45
CA LEU A 110 -48.18 21.14 46.17
C LEU A 110 -47.91 19.60 46.19
N SER A 111 -48.80 18.82 45.60
CA SER A 111 -48.77 17.35 45.64
C SER A 111 -48.02 16.68 44.47
N ASN A 112 -47.79 17.41 43.38
CA ASN A 112 -47.11 16.94 42.17
C ASN A 112 -45.58 16.90 42.37
N LYS A 113 -45.06 15.83 42.97
CA LYS A 113 -43.61 15.70 43.28
C LYS A 113 -42.80 14.85 42.29
N THR A 114 -43.45 14.19 41.34
CA THR A 114 -42.79 13.27 40.41
C THR A 114 -42.92 13.74 38.96
N TRP A 115 -41.88 13.51 38.16
CA TRP A 115 -41.89 13.79 36.72
C TRP A 115 -41.60 12.51 35.91
N THR A 116 -42.47 12.19 34.95
CA THR A 116 -42.35 11.02 34.08
C THR A 116 -41.99 11.44 32.65
N ARG A 117 -40.96 10.82 32.06
CA ARG A 117 -40.55 11.11 30.67
C ARG A 117 -41.67 10.73 29.69
N GLY A 118 -41.94 11.60 28.71
CA GLY A 118 -42.91 11.33 27.63
C GLY A 118 -44.36 11.58 28.01
N GLN A 119 -44.64 11.91 29.27
CA GLN A 119 -45.96 12.33 29.71
C GLN A 119 -46.18 13.82 29.39
N ALA A 120 -47.36 14.16 28.88
CA ALA A 120 -47.73 15.55 28.65
C ALA A 120 -47.90 16.30 29.98
N PRO A 121 -47.48 17.58 30.07
CA PRO A 121 -47.75 18.38 31.26
C PRO A 121 -49.25 18.62 31.42
N VAL A 122 -49.70 18.71 32.67
CA VAL A 122 -51.07 19.14 32.97
C VAL A 122 -51.11 20.66 32.89
N SER A 123 -51.83 21.19 31.90
CA SER A 123 -51.91 22.64 31.67
C SER A 123 -52.54 23.37 32.85
N GLY A 124 -51.98 24.53 33.19
CA GLY A 124 -52.46 25.38 34.30
C GLY A 124 -51.97 24.99 35.69
N GLN A 125 -51.17 23.93 35.83
CA GLN A 125 -50.56 23.54 37.10
C GLN A 125 -49.13 24.07 37.24
N ALA A 126 -48.78 24.55 38.44
CA ALA A 126 -47.39 24.91 38.78
C ALA A 126 -46.54 23.65 38.95
N ALA A 127 -45.29 23.68 38.48
CA ALA A 127 -44.31 22.62 38.74
C ALA A 127 -43.71 22.77 40.15
N THR A 128 -43.36 21.65 40.79
CA THR A 128 -42.60 21.66 42.06
C THR A 128 -41.10 21.63 41.82
N GLU A 129 -40.32 22.08 42.81
CA GLU A 129 -38.86 21.94 42.80
C GLU A 129 -38.43 20.48 42.65
N ASP A 130 -39.16 19.52 43.24
CA ASP A 130 -38.91 18.08 43.08
C ASP A 130 -39.01 17.64 41.60
N GLN A 131 -40.01 18.13 40.85
CA GLN A 131 -40.15 17.84 39.43
C GLN A 131 -39.04 18.47 38.59
N ILE A 132 -38.63 19.70 38.93
CA ILE A 132 -37.53 20.40 38.25
C ILE A 132 -36.21 19.68 38.50
N GLN A 133 -35.94 19.28 39.75
CA GLN A 133 -34.75 18.49 40.11
C GLN A 133 -34.68 17.16 39.36
N ALA A 134 -35.82 16.47 39.19
CA ALA A 134 -35.87 15.23 38.42
C ALA A 134 -35.54 15.46 36.92
N VAL A 135 -35.92 16.60 36.36
CA VAL A 135 -35.55 16.99 34.99
C VAL A 135 -34.07 17.35 34.92
N ASP A 136 -33.59 18.18 35.84
CA ASP A 136 -32.21 18.65 35.93
C ASP A 136 -31.20 17.50 36.07
N THR A 137 -31.43 16.60 37.01
CA THR A 137 -30.64 15.37 37.21
C THR A 137 -30.54 14.55 35.91
N ARG A 138 -31.61 14.52 35.13
CA ARG A 138 -31.66 13.79 33.86
C ARG A 138 -30.95 14.54 32.74
N VAL A 139 -30.96 15.88 32.75
CA VAL A 139 -30.17 16.71 31.85
C VAL A 139 -28.68 16.50 32.12
N MET A 140 -28.25 16.58 33.38
CA MET A 140 -26.87 16.28 33.79
C MET A 140 -26.43 14.88 33.33
N ALA A 141 -27.26 13.84 33.55
CA ALA A 141 -26.95 12.49 33.10
C ALA A 141 -26.87 12.34 31.56
N VAL A 142 -27.54 13.21 30.81
CA VAL A 142 -27.40 13.28 29.34
C VAL A 142 -26.12 14.00 28.97
N GLU A 143 -25.78 15.11 29.65
CA GLU A 143 -24.53 15.84 29.44
C GLU A 143 -23.30 14.95 29.67
N ASP A 144 -23.29 14.16 30.76
CA ASP A 144 -22.22 13.20 31.05
C ASP A 144 -22.10 12.15 29.93
N LYS A 145 -23.22 11.60 29.46
CA LYS A 145 -23.23 10.63 28.36
C LYS A 145 -22.78 11.22 27.03
N VAL A 146 -23.08 12.50 26.78
CA VAL A 146 -22.62 13.22 25.59
C VAL A 146 -21.12 13.49 25.70
N ALA A 147 -20.61 13.86 26.88
CA ALA A 147 -19.18 14.00 27.14
C ALA A 147 -18.41 12.66 26.99
N ASP A 148 -19.10 11.54 27.28
CA ASP A 148 -18.58 10.19 27.08
C ASP A 148 -18.85 9.56 25.71
N PHE A 149 -19.54 10.27 24.82
CA PHE A 149 -19.82 9.80 23.48
C PHE A 149 -18.55 9.77 22.63
N GLY A 150 -18.27 8.62 22.00
CA GLY A 150 -17.09 8.43 21.18
C GLY A 150 -16.68 6.96 21.08
N TRP A 151 -15.55 6.71 20.44
CA TRP A 151 -14.94 5.38 20.34
C TRP A 151 -13.43 5.47 20.58
N MET A 152 -12.81 4.35 20.95
CA MET A 152 -11.37 4.30 21.20
C MET A 152 -10.63 3.85 19.93
N ALA A 153 -9.71 4.67 19.43
CA ALA A 153 -8.83 4.34 18.32
C ALA A 153 -7.45 3.89 18.82
N LYS A 154 -6.88 2.84 18.22
CA LYS A 154 -5.52 2.35 18.51
C LYS A 154 -4.90 1.71 17.28
N SER A 155 -3.67 2.09 16.92
CA SER A 155 -2.84 1.39 15.95
C SER A 155 -2.09 0.21 16.59
N SER A 156 -1.96 -0.89 15.85
CA SER A 156 -1.18 -2.07 16.25
C SER A 156 -0.69 -2.83 15.01
N ALA A 157 0.26 -3.74 15.18
CA ALA A 157 0.79 -4.56 14.10
C ALA A 157 0.87 -6.05 14.51
N THR A 158 0.73 -6.93 13.52
CA THR A 158 0.90 -8.39 13.64
C THR A 158 1.72 -8.89 12.45
N GLY A 159 2.43 -10.02 12.60
CA GLY A 159 3.28 -10.55 11.53
C GLY A 159 4.46 -9.61 11.23
N THR A 160 4.68 -9.28 9.95
CA THR A 160 5.75 -8.38 9.50
C THR A 160 5.36 -6.89 9.45
N GLY A 161 4.12 -6.55 9.85
CA GLY A 161 3.68 -5.16 9.91
C GLY A 161 4.42 -4.36 10.99
N GLN A 162 4.44 -3.02 10.85
CA GLN A 162 5.00 -2.11 11.85
C GLN A 162 3.96 -1.08 12.28
N ALA A 163 3.90 -0.79 13.58
CA ALA A 163 3.08 0.28 14.14
C ALA A 163 3.99 1.25 14.91
N THR A 164 4.22 2.43 14.34
CA THR A 164 5.14 3.45 14.87
C THR A 164 4.37 4.64 15.46
N GLY A 165 5.04 5.48 16.24
CA GLY A 165 4.40 6.63 16.90
C GLY A 165 3.58 6.25 18.14
N ASN A 166 2.49 6.98 18.39
CA ASN A 166 1.65 6.78 19.59
C ASN A 166 0.61 5.69 19.35
N ASN A 167 0.90 4.48 19.85
CA ASN A 167 0.02 3.31 19.76
C ASN A 167 -0.88 3.12 21.00
N ALA A 168 -1.11 4.18 21.79
CA ALA A 168 -2.03 4.13 22.91
C ALA A 168 -3.49 4.29 22.44
N ALA A 169 -4.43 3.67 23.17
CA ALA A 169 -5.84 3.87 22.91
C ALA A 169 -6.22 5.34 23.18
N THR A 170 -6.75 6.01 22.16
CA THR A 170 -7.13 7.43 22.21
C THR A 170 -8.64 7.56 21.99
N LYS A 171 -9.32 8.33 22.83
CA LYS A 171 -10.76 8.59 22.69
C LYS A 171 -10.99 9.56 21.53
N VAL A 172 -11.73 9.11 20.52
CA VAL A 172 -12.24 9.92 19.41
C VAL A 172 -13.64 10.38 19.81
N GLY A 173 -13.75 11.66 20.19
CA GLY A 173 -15.01 12.26 20.64
C GLY A 173 -15.86 12.79 19.50
N ASP A 174 -16.95 13.48 19.84
CA ASP A 174 -17.80 14.16 18.86
C ASP A 174 -16.98 15.17 18.02
N LYS A 175 -17.30 15.24 16.72
CA LYS A 175 -16.64 16.11 15.72
C LYS A 175 -15.12 15.97 15.64
N THR A 176 -14.54 14.92 16.22
CA THR A 176 -13.11 14.63 16.10
C THR A 176 -12.85 13.98 14.76
N GLU A 177 -11.96 14.57 13.97
CA GLU A 177 -11.54 14.00 12.69
C GLU A 177 -10.55 12.84 12.92
N VAL A 178 -10.76 11.73 12.21
CA VAL A 178 -9.82 10.62 12.13
C VAL A 178 -9.35 10.52 10.70
N GLU A 179 -8.05 10.71 10.51
CA GLU A 179 -7.42 10.70 9.19
C GLU A 179 -6.75 9.35 8.92
N PHE A 180 -7.10 8.71 7.80
CA PHE A 180 -6.44 7.51 7.30
C PHE A 180 -5.48 7.90 6.18
N ARG A 181 -4.20 8.03 6.51
CA ARG A 181 -3.16 8.38 5.54
C ARG A 181 -2.53 7.13 4.93
N ALA A 182 -2.46 7.08 3.61
CA ALA A 182 -1.57 6.16 2.93
C ALA A 182 -0.14 6.72 2.95
N GLY A 183 0.81 5.93 3.43
CA GLY A 183 2.24 6.25 3.34
C GLY A 183 2.79 5.98 1.94
N ASP A 184 4.11 5.98 1.82
CA ASP A 184 4.76 5.65 0.54
C ASP A 184 4.38 4.25 0.06
N ASN A 185 4.20 4.11 -1.26
CA ASN A 185 3.87 2.86 -1.94
C ASN A 185 2.49 2.25 -1.64
N LEU A 186 1.66 2.94 -0.84
CA LEU A 186 0.27 2.59 -0.58
C LEU A 186 -0.66 3.65 -1.20
N THR A 187 -1.78 3.22 -1.73
CA THR A 187 -2.89 4.07 -2.17
C THR A 187 -4.12 3.73 -1.32
N ILE A 188 -4.82 4.77 -0.85
CA ILE A 188 -6.14 4.66 -0.24
C ILE A 188 -7.15 5.41 -1.11
N ASP A 189 -8.22 4.73 -1.51
CA ASP A 189 -9.34 5.33 -2.23
C ASP A 189 -10.57 5.35 -1.31
N GLN A 190 -11.18 6.52 -1.14
CA GLN A 190 -12.35 6.71 -0.28
C GLN A 190 -13.59 7.00 -1.13
N THR A 191 -14.61 6.16 -1.00
CA THR A 191 -15.94 6.41 -1.57
C THR A 191 -16.98 6.33 -0.46
N GLY A 192 -17.47 7.48 0.00
CA GLY A 192 -18.36 7.57 1.15
C GLY A 192 -17.70 7.03 2.42
N THR A 193 -18.25 5.95 2.97
CA THR A 193 -17.75 5.24 4.16
C THR A 193 -16.88 4.02 3.83
N THR A 194 -16.62 3.74 2.55
CA THR A 194 -15.77 2.62 2.11
C THR A 194 -14.36 3.12 1.78
N PHE A 195 -13.35 2.45 2.31
CA PHE A 195 -11.94 2.73 2.05
C PHE A 195 -11.30 1.50 1.41
N THR A 196 -10.74 1.66 0.20
CA THR A 196 -10.04 0.60 -0.53
C THR A 196 -8.55 0.84 -0.49
N TYR A 197 -7.80 -0.15 0.00
CA TYR A 197 -6.34 -0.09 0.05
C TYR A 197 -5.74 -0.89 -1.10
N SER A 198 -4.72 -0.33 -1.75
CA SER A 198 -3.97 -0.98 -2.81
C SER A 198 -2.50 -0.58 -2.78
N LEU A 199 -1.61 -1.45 -3.27
CA LEU A 199 -0.22 -1.05 -3.51
C LEU A 199 -0.14 -0.17 -4.75
N ASN A 200 0.78 0.79 -4.73
CA ASN A 200 1.05 1.62 -5.89
C ASN A 200 1.54 0.74 -7.05
N LYS A 201 1.11 1.05 -8.28
CA LYS A 201 1.56 0.33 -9.49
C LYS A 201 3.08 0.37 -9.65
N ASN A 202 3.68 1.50 -9.30
CA ASN A 202 5.12 1.71 -9.25
C ASN A 202 5.50 1.97 -7.80
N MET A 203 6.38 1.15 -7.24
CA MET A 203 6.92 1.36 -5.90
C MET A 203 8.27 2.07 -6.01
N THR A 204 8.47 3.14 -5.26
CA THR A 204 9.70 3.95 -5.25
C THR A 204 10.23 4.13 -3.83
N GLY A 205 11.52 4.43 -3.69
CA GLY A 205 12.15 4.69 -2.38
C GLY A 205 12.28 3.46 -1.46
N LEU A 206 12.06 2.25 -1.97
CA LEU A 206 12.27 1.02 -1.21
C LEU A 206 13.76 0.69 -1.13
N GLU A 207 14.24 0.37 0.07
CA GLU A 207 15.60 -0.17 0.25
C GLU A 207 15.70 -1.60 -0.30
N SER A 208 14.72 -2.46 0.02
CA SER A 208 14.66 -3.80 -0.51
C SER A 208 13.23 -4.37 -0.59
N VAL A 209 13.05 -5.34 -1.49
CA VAL A 209 11.85 -6.18 -1.59
C VAL A 209 12.27 -7.63 -1.54
N SER A 210 11.72 -8.40 -0.60
CA SER A 210 11.96 -9.84 -0.50
C SER A 210 10.70 -10.61 -0.87
N VAL A 211 10.83 -11.58 -1.79
CA VAL A 211 9.76 -12.48 -2.22
C VAL A 211 10.16 -13.91 -1.84
N GLY A 212 9.33 -14.56 -1.03
CA GLY A 212 9.60 -15.88 -0.44
C GLY A 212 10.14 -15.79 0.99
N ASP A 213 10.24 -16.94 1.65
CA ASP A 213 10.94 -17.04 2.93
C ASP A 213 12.43 -17.07 2.63
N VAL A 214 13.06 -15.92 2.70
CA VAL A 214 14.49 -15.77 2.41
C VAL A 214 15.38 -15.94 3.64
N ALA A 215 14.78 -16.21 4.81
CA ALA A 215 15.51 -16.47 6.04
C ALA A 215 16.04 -17.92 6.05
N ASN A 216 17.19 -18.12 6.70
CA ASN A 216 17.77 -19.45 6.93
C ASN A 216 17.98 -20.27 5.64
N ASP A 217 18.62 -19.67 4.62
CA ASP A 217 19.00 -20.31 3.35
C ASP A 217 17.86 -20.94 2.54
N LYS A 218 16.64 -20.43 2.76
CA LYS A 218 15.46 -20.82 1.99
C LYS A 218 15.37 -20.06 0.66
N PRO A 219 14.69 -20.64 -0.36
CA PRO A 219 14.60 -20.05 -1.68
C PRO A 219 13.81 -18.74 -1.69
N GLY A 220 14.24 -17.80 -2.53
CA GLY A 220 13.51 -16.56 -2.76
C GLY A 220 14.30 -15.55 -3.57
N ILE A 221 13.70 -14.38 -3.79
CA ILE A 221 14.30 -13.28 -4.54
C ILE A 221 14.36 -12.07 -3.62
N VAL A 222 15.50 -11.38 -3.63
CA VAL A 222 15.64 -10.07 -2.98
C VAL A 222 16.07 -9.05 -4.00
N LEU A 223 15.26 -8.01 -4.14
CA LEU A 223 15.59 -6.83 -4.93
C LEU A 223 16.16 -5.80 -3.96
N ASN A 224 17.38 -5.33 -4.19
CA ASN A 224 18.01 -4.28 -3.40
C ASN A 224 18.10 -3.02 -4.26
N GLY A 225 17.32 -2.00 -3.87
CA GLY A 225 17.23 -0.74 -4.59
C GLY A 225 18.48 0.13 -4.45
N ALA A 226 19.20 0.02 -3.33
CA ALA A 226 20.42 0.80 -3.09
C ALA A 226 21.58 0.32 -3.97
N ASP A 227 21.74 -1.00 -4.10
CA ASP A 227 22.84 -1.60 -4.87
C ASP A 227 22.46 -1.89 -6.33
N GLY A 228 21.18 -1.75 -6.70
CA GLY A 228 20.67 -2.12 -8.02
C GLY A 228 20.85 -3.61 -8.33
N THR A 229 20.78 -4.46 -7.29
CA THR A 229 21.03 -5.89 -7.40
C THR A 229 19.75 -6.71 -7.21
N MET A 230 19.72 -7.87 -7.85
CA MET A 230 18.74 -8.92 -7.62
C MET A 230 19.46 -10.14 -7.06
N GLY A 231 19.31 -10.38 -5.75
CA GLY A 231 19.72 -11.60 -5.09
C GLY A 231 18.75 -12.74 -5.40
N VAL A 232 19.25 -13.82 -5.97
CA VAL A 232 18.50 -15.05 -6.23
C VAL A 232 19.01 -16.13 -5.27
N ARG A 233 18.13 -16.67 -4.44
CA ARG A 233 18.42 -17.81 -3.55
C ARG A 233 17.72 -19.06 -4.05
N GLY A 234 18.51 -20.08 -4.34
CA GLY A 234 18.06 -21.43 -4.63
C GLY A 234 17.93 -22.27 -3.36
N LYS A 235 17.44 -23.50 -3.52
CA LYS A 235 17.50 -24.53 -2.47
C LYS A 235 18.95 -24.84 -2.10
N ASP A 236 19.14 -25.40 -0.91
CA ASP A 236 20.44 -25.90 -0.44
C ASP A 236 21.51 -24.80 -0.30
N GLY A 237 21.12 -23.55 0.01
CA GLY A 237 22.05 -22.43 0.23
C GLY A 237 22.68 -21.83 -1.03
N ALA A 238 22.34 -22.33 -2.22
CA ALA A 238 22.79 -21.75 -3.48
C ALA A 238 22.32 -20.30 -3.59
N ASN A 239 23.22 -19.37 -3.89
CA ASN A 239 22.89 -17.96 -4.04
C ASN A 239 23.72 -17.32 -5.15
N ALA A 240 23.11 -16.35 -5.83
CA ALA A 240 23.77 -15.49 -6.79
C ALA A 240 23.21 -14.07 -6.67
N SER A 241 24.05 -13.06 -6.85
CA SER A 241 23.63 -11.66 -6.96
C SER A 241 23.74 -11.24 -8.42
N ILE A 242 22.64 -10.82 -9.04
CA ILE A 242 22.59 -10.34 -10.41
C ILE A 242 22.59 -8.81 -10.40
N THR A 243 23.45 -8.19 -11.20
CA THR A 243 23.54 -6.74 -11.35
C THR A 243 23.78 -6.34 -12.80
N ALA A 244 23.53 -5.08 -13.11
CA ALA A 244 24.00 -4.46 -14.34
C ALA A 244 25.30 -3.72 -14.06
N ALA A 245 26.35 -4.01 -14.83
CA ALA A 245 27.61 -3.29 -14.73
C ALA A 245 28.17 -2.99 -16.12
N LYS A 246 29.03 -1.97 -16.20
CA LYS A 246 29.83 -1.74 -17.40
C LYS A 246 30.84 -2.87 -17.54
N GLY A 247 30.85 -3.53 -18.69
CA GLY A 247 31.87 -4.50 -19.06
C GLY A 247 32.45 -4.19 -20.43
N ALA A 248 33.35 -5.07 -20.88
CA ALA A 248 33.92 -4.98 -22.22
C ALA A 248 32.82 -4.99 -23.29
N ASP A 249 33.17 -4.46 -24.47
CA ASP A 249 32.33 -4.51 -25.66
C ASP A 249 31.98 -5.95 -26.05
N GLY A 250 31.15 -6.08 -27.09
CA GLY A 250 31.04 -7.35 -27.79
C GLY A 250 32.33 -7.73 -28.51
N LEU A 251 32.26 -8.74 -29.38
CA LEU A 251 33.39 -9.16 -30.20
C LEU A 251 33.96 -8.00 -31.04
N ILE A 252 33.07 -7.21 -31.63
CA ILE A 252 33.41 -6.03 -32.42
C ILE A 252 33.05 -4.81 -31.56
N GLY A 253 34.07 -4.12 -31.05
CA GLY A 253 33.91 -3.04 -30.08
C GLY A 253 34.39 -1.67 -30.57
N THR A 254 33.86 -0.61 -29.97
CA THR A 254 34.27 0.79 -30.15
C THR A 254 35.24 1.27 -29.07
N GLY A 255 35.55 0.42 -28.08
CA GLY A 255 36.42 0.70 -26.94
C GLY A 255 35.70 1.35 -25.75
N THR A 256 34.39 1.53 -25.81
CA THR A 256 33.61 2.28 -24.79
C THR A 256 32.97 1.38 -23.74
N GLY A 257 32.96 0.06 -23.96
CA GLY A 257 32.24 -0.89 -23.13
C GLY A 257 30.73 -0.86 -23.36
N LYS A 258 30.04 -1.87 -22.84
CA LYS A 258 28.57 -1.95 -22.85
C LYS A 258 28.03 -2.39 -21.50
N ASP A 259 26.72 -2.19 -21.31
CA ASP A 259 26.04 -2.73 -20.13
C ASP A 259 25.98 -4.26 -20.24
N ARG A 260 26.38 -4.92 -19.15
CA ARG A 260 26.41 -6.37 -19.02
C ARG A 260 25.56 -6.80 -17.84
N ILE A 261 24.94 -7.96 -17.99
CA ILE A 261 24.44 -8.72 -16.85
C ILE A 261 25.64 -9.40 -16.22
N VAL A 262 25.90 -9.06 -14.96
CA VAL A 262 26.93 -9.67 -14.14
C VAL A 262 26.23 -10.44 -13.04
N TYR A 263 26.65 -11.68 -12.81
CA TYR A 263 26.22 -12.42 -11.63
C TYR A 263 27.43 -12.74 -10.76
N GLU A 264 27.27 -12.50 -9.47
CA GLU A 264 28.28 -12.76 -8.45
C GLU A 264 27.89 -14.03 -7.68
N THR A 265 28.82 -14.98 -7.61
CA THR A 265 28.72 -16.21 -6.82
C THR A 265 29.82 -16.22 -5.76
N LYS A 266 29.91 -17.28 -4.96
CA LYS A 266 31.02 -17.49 -4.02
C LYS A 266 31.87 -18.68 -4.46
N ASP A 267 33.19 -18.54 -4.39
CA ASP A 267 34.11 -19.66 -4.56
C ASP A 267 34.02 -20.64 -3.36
N ALA A 268 34.79 -21.74 -3.42
CA ALA A 268 34.84 -22.73 -2.35
C ALA A 268 35.33 -22.17 -0.99
N ASN A 269 35.97 -21.00 -0.99
CA ASN A 269 36.45 -20.31 0.22
C ASN A 269 35.48 -19.21 0.69
N GLY A 270 34.36 -19.00 -0.01
CA GLY A 270 33.37 -17.98 0.31
C GLY A 270 33.65 -16.59 -0.28
N ASN A 271 34.68 -16.43 -1.11
CA ASN A 271 35.01 -15.15 -1.75
C ASN A 271 34.09 -14.87 -2.94
N PRO A 272 33.71 -13.61 -3.18
CA PRO A 272 32.88 -13.24 -4.32
C PRO A 272 33.61 -13.47 -5.65
N VAL A 273 32.94 -14.11 -6.61
CA VAL A 273 33.41 -14.33 -7.99
C VAL A 273 32.39 -13.74 -8.95
N LYS A 274 32.83 -12.79 -9.78
CA LYS A 274 31.99 -12.11 -10.77
C LYS A 274 32.11 -12.79 -12.13
N GLU A 275 30.97 -13.13 -12.70
CA GLU A 275 30.84 -13.73 -14.02
C GLU A 275 29.94 -12.87 -14.90
N ILE A 276 30.25 -12.81 -16.19
CA ILE A 276 29.54 -11.96 -17.15
C ILE A 276 28.76 -12.85 -18.11
N VAL A 277 27.47 -12.59 -18.28
CA VAL A 277 26.64 -13.32 -19.25
C VAL A 277 27.01 -12.91 -20.67
N ALA A 278 27.32 -13.88 -21.54
CA ALA A 278 27.54 -13.65 -22.95
C ALA A 278 26.25 -13.29 -23.69
N THR A 279 26.36 -12.46 -24.72
CA THR A 279 25.29 -11.94 -25.57
C THR A 279 25.56 -12.29 -27.03
N MET A 280 24.57 -12.19 -27.91
CA MET A 280 24.75 -12.42 -29.35
C MET A 280 25.72 -11.45 -30.04
N ASN A 281 26.17 -10.38 -29.37
CA ASN A 281 27.20 -9.48 -29.89
C ASN A 281 28.62 -9.93 -29.49
N ASP A 282 28.75 -10.88 -28.57
CA ASP A 282 30.03 -11.52 -28.22
C ASP A 282 30.35 -12.63 -29.25
N GLY A 283 31.54 -13.21 -29.21
CA GLY A 283 31.92 -14.27 -30.17
C GLY A 283 33.41 -14.61 -30.16
N LEU A 284 33.95 -15.02 -31.32
CA LEU A 284 35.35 -15.42 -31.49
C LEU A 284 36.01 -14.70 -32.67
N HIS A 285 37.30 -14.40 -32.49
CA HIS A 285 38.20 -13.92 -33.54
C HIS A 285 38.92 -15.10 -34.21
N PHE A 286 38.91 -15.16 -35.54
CA PHE A 286 39.66 -16.15 -36.31
C PHE A 286 40.71 -15.46 -37.18
N ALA A 287 41.98 -15.79 -37.01
CA ALA A 287 43.07 -15.23 -37.80
C ALA A 287 43.76 -16.34 -38.63
N GLY A 288 44.14 -15.99 -39.85
CA GLY A 288 44.99 -16.82 -40.71
C GLY A 288 46.43 -16.35 -40.72
N ASP A 289 47.25 -16.95 -41.59
CA ASP A 289 48.67 -16.56 -41.75
C ASP A 289 48.85 -15.17 -42.39
N ASN A 290 47.79 -14.53 -42.89
CA ASN A 290 47.81 -13.20 -43.50
C ASN A 290 47.88 -12.04 -42.49
N GLY A 291 48.26 -12.32 -41.24
CA GLY A 291 48.57 -11.31 -40.23
C GLY A 291 47.31 -10.63 -39.67
N ASN A 292 47.08 -9.37 -40.07
CA ASN A 292 46.11 -8.48 -39.40
C ASN A 292 44.65 -8.68 -39.83
N THR A 293 44.38 -9.53 -40.82
CA THR A 293 43.00 -9.82 -41.21
C THR A 293 42.39 -10.81 -40.22
N VAL A 294 41.46 -10.32 -39.41
CA VAL A 294 40.67 -11.13 -38.48
C VAL A 294 39.28 -11.32 -39.07
N ILE A 295 38.78 -12.56 -39.00
CA ILE A 295 37.38 -12.89 -39.26
C ILE A 295 36.67 -12.91 -37.91
N ASP A 296 35.82 -11.93 -37.70
CA ASP A 296 34.96 -11.87 -36.52
C ASP A 296 33.70 -12.71 -36.75
N LYS A 297 33.41 -13.60 -35.80
CA LYS A 297 32.15 -14.37 -35.78
C LYS A 297 31.46 -14.18 -34.46
N THR A 298 30.35 -13.46 -34.48
CA THR A 298 29.50 -13.32 -33.30
C THR A 298 28.81 -14.65 -32.98
N LEU A 299 28.36 -14.83 -31.73
CA LEU A 299 27.65 -16.03 -31.31
C LEU A 299 26.44 -16.25 -32.22
N ASN A 300 26.18 -17.52 -32.59
CA ASN A 300 25.16 -17.94 -33.54
C ASN A 300 25.44 -17.62 -35.03
N GLU A 301 26.63 -17.11 -35.38
CA GLU A 301 27.06 -17.03 -36.78
C GLU A 301 27.76 -18.31 -37.26
N LYS A 302 27.54 -18.61 -38.55
CA LYS A 302 28.26 -19.69 -39.24
C LYS A 302 29.66 -19.21 -39.65
N LEU A 303 30.69 -19.95 -39.24
CA LEU A 303 32.03 -19.87 -39.84
C LEU A 303 32.11 -20.83 -41.03
N GLU A 304 32.55 -20.35 -42.18
CA GLU A 304 32.80 -21.17 -43.36
C GLU A 304 34.30 -21.26 -43.61
N ILE A 305 34.81 -22.49 -43.76
CA ILE A 305 36.18 -22.78 -44.14
C ILE A 305 36.11 -23.49 -45.50
N VAL A 306 36.50 -22.80 -46.56
CA VAL A 306 36.35 -23.27 -47.94
C VAL A 306 37.70 -23.46 -48.63
N GLY A 307 37.93 -24.65 -49.19
CA GLY A 307 39.15 -24.99 -49.95
C GLY A 307 39.02 -24.86 -51.47
N GLY A 308 37.81 -24.63 -51.99
CA GLY A 308 37.54 -24.39 -53.42
C GLY A 308 37.52 -25.62 -54.34
N ALA A 309 37.69 -26.84 -53.81
CA ALA A 309 37.64 -28.08 -54.59
C ALA A 309 36.19 -28.59 -54.82
N ASP A 310 36.02 -29.45 -55.83
CA ASP A 310 34.79 -30.19 -56.07
C ASP A 310 34.56 -31.18 -54.90
N ALA A 311 33.43 -31.04 -54.21
CA ALA A 311 33.10 -31.83 -53.02
C ALA A 311 32.98 -33.34 -53.29
N ALA A 312 32.77 -33.76 -54.54
CA ALA A 312 32.74 -35.17 -54.93
C ALA A 312 34.13 -35.76 -55.25
N LYS A 313 35.19 -34.93 -55.23
CA LYS A 313 36.56 -35.30 -55.63
C LYS A 313 37.58 -34.92 -54.55
N LEU A 314 37.27 -35.25 -53.30
CA LEU A 314 38.15 -35.04 -52.16
C LEU A 314 38.84 -36.35 -51.77
N SER A 315 40.05 -36.25 -51.22
CA SER A 315 40.78 -37.37 -50.64
C SER A 315 40.72 -37.31 -49.12
N ASP A 316 40.57 -38.46 -48.46
CA ASP A 316 40.70 -38.54 -47.01
C ASP A 316 42.17 -38.65 -46.59
N ASN A 317 42.46 -38.35 -45.32
CA ASN A 317 43.75 -38.59 -44.64
C ASN A 317 44.99 -37.84 -45.17
N ASN A 318 44.90 -37.08 -46.26
CA ASN A 318 46.05 -36.36 -46.83
C ASN A 318 46.32 -35.00 -46.16
N ILE A 319 45.37 -34.47 -45.39
CA ILE A 319 45.52 -33.22 -44.62
C ILE A 319 45.31 -33.53 -43.13
N GLY A 320 46.34 -33.27 -42.33
CA GLY A 320 46.29 -33.35 -40.87
C GLY A 320 46.08 -31.98 -40.22
N VAL A 321 45.41 -31.96 -39.08
CA VAL A 321 45.21 -30.76 -38.24
C VAL A 321 45.75 -31.04 -36.84
N ASN A 322 46.82 -30.35 -36.45
CA ASN A 322 47.51 -30.59 -35.18
C ASN A 322 47.55 -29.32 -34.32
N ALA A 323 47.21 -29.43 -33.04
CA ALA A 323 47.37 -28.33 -32.08
C ALA A 323 48.83 -28.21 -31.62
N LYS A 324 49.44 -27.05 -31.81
CA LYS A 324 50.80 -26.74 -31.35
C LYS A 324 50.94 -25.25 -31.10
N ASP A 325 51.58 -24.86 -30.00
CA ASP A 325 51.88 -23.46 -29.64
C ASP A 325 50.64 -22.54 -29.67
N GLY A 326 49.48 -23.04 -29.21
CA GLY A 326 48.22 -22.30 -29.20
C GLY A 326 47.56 -22.14 -30.58
N LYS A 327 48.05 -22.81 -31.62
CA LYS A 327 47.53 -22.77 -33.01
C LYS A 327 47.13 -24.15 -33.51
N LEU A 328 46.23 -24.20 -34.48
CA LEU A 328 45.94 -25.39 -35.28
C LEU A 328 46.78 -25.35 -36.56
N HIS A 329 47.77 -26.23 -36.67
CA HIS A 329 48.58 -26.40 -37.87
C HIS A 329 47.86 -27.30 -38.86
N VAL A 330 47.59 -26.79 -40.06
CA VAL A 330 47.07 -27.56 -41.18
C VAL A 330 48.25 -28.03 -42.04
N GLN A 331 48.40 -29.34 -42.22
CA GLN A 331 49.62 -29.93 -42.78
C GLN A 331 49.28 -31.02 -43.80
N LEU A 332 50.10 -31.13 -44.85
CA LEU A 332 50.06 -32.28 -45.75
C LEU A 332 50.68 -33.51 -45.06
N SER A 333 50.09 -34.68 -45.30
CA SER A 333 50.72 -35.96 -44.95
C SER A 333 52.05 -36.13 -45.70
N LYS A 334 53.01 -36.82 -45.07
CA LYS A 334 54.26 -37.23 -45.75
C LYS A 334 54.00 -38.23 -46.87
N GLU A 335 52.96 -39.02 -46.71
CA GLU A 335 52.50 -40.02 -47.67
C GLU A 335 51.14 -39.56 -48.20
N LEU A 336 51.11 -39.16 -49.47
CA LEU A 336 49.88 -38.76 -50.16
C LEU A 336 49.28 -39.98 -50.85
N ASN A 337 48.19 -40.50 -50.31
CA ASN A 337 47.52 -41.71 -50.79
C ASN A 337 46.16 -41.40 -51.42
N ASP A 338 45.63 -42.33 -52.22
CA ASP A 338 44.29 -42.25 -52.82
C ASP A 338 44.03 -41.00 -53.70
N LEU A 339 45.09 -40.42 -54.27
CA LEU A 339 45.00 -39.38 -55.27
C LEU A 339 44.82 -39.97 -56.67
N THR A 340 43.93 -39.39 -57.48
CA THR A 340 43.76 -39.79 -58.89
C THR A 340 44.92 -39.29 -59.76
N SER A 341 45.33 -38.04 -59.56
CA SER A 341 46.47 -37.43 -60.23
C SER A 341 46.98 -36.19 -59.50
N ALA A 342 48.22 -35.81 -59.80
CA ALA A 342 48.80 -34.52 -59.45
C ALA A 342 49.32 -33.86 -60.73
N GLN A 343 48.99 -32.58 -60.93
CA GLN A 343 49.40 -31.83 -62.11
C GLN A 343 50.19 -30.58 -61.72
N PHE A 344 51.33 -30.40 -62.39
CA PHE A 344 52.14 -29.18 -62.33
C PHE A 344 52.11 -28.56 -63.72
N LYS A 345 51.50 -27.39 -63.85
CA LYS A 345 51.31 -26.71 -65.14
C LYS A 345 51.96 -25.33 -65.12
N ASN A 346 52.71 -25.02 -66.17
CA ASN A 346 53.25 -23.69 -66.45
C ASN A 346 53.13 -23.41 -67.96
N GLY A 347 52.13 -22.62 -68.36
CA GLY A 347 51.83 -22.40 -69.77
C GLY A 347 51.48 -23.71 -70.49
N ASN A 348 52.21 -24.01 -71.57
CA ASN A 348 52.07 -25.26 -72.34
C ASN A 348 52.80 -26.44 -71.70
N ALA A 349 53.73 -26.18 -70.77
CA ALA A 349 54.44 -27.23 -70.09
C ALA A 349 53.55 -27.85 -69.00
N VAL A 350 53.35 -29.16 -69.07
CA VAL A 350 52.51 -29.90 -68.13
C VAL A 350 53.22 -31.17 -67.72
N SER A 351 53.38 -31.35 -66.41
CA SER A 351 53.77 -32.62 -65.80
C SER A 351 52.58 -33.19 -65.04
N THR A 352 52.16 -34.40 -65.38
CA THR A 352 51.04 -35.09 -64.70
C THR A 352 51.53 -36.43 -64.19
N ILE A 353 51.32 -36.68 -62.90
CA ILE A 353 51.49 -37.98 -62.26
C ILE A 353 50.09 -38.57 -62.05
N SER A 354 49.87 -39.80 -62.47
CA SER A 354 48.59 -40.49 -62.33
C SER A 354 48.77 -42.00 -62.25
N GLY A 355 47.68 -42.75 -62.10
CA GLY A 355 47.70 -44.22 -62.18
C GLY A 355 48.22 -44.77 -63.52
N ALA A 356 48.25 -43.97 -64.59
CA ALA A 356 48.83 -44.37 -65.88
C ALA A 356 50.37 -44.20 -65.94
N GLY A 357 50.96 -43.53 -64.94
CA GLY A 357 52.36 -43.14 -64.92
C GLY A 357 52.55 -41.61 -64.94
N THR A 358 53.73 -41.18 -65.39
CA THR A 358 54.15 -39.77 -65.48
C THR A 358 54.17 -39.32 -66.94
N THR A 359 53.47 -38.23 -67.23
CA THR A 359 53.50 -37.56 -68.54
C THR A 359 54.12 -36.18 -68.38
N VAL A 360 55.10 -35.85 -69.22
CA VAL A 360 55.74 -34.53 -69.29
C VAL A 360 55.65 -34.03 -70.73
N THR A 361 55.08 -32.86 -70.94
CA THR A 361 55.01 -32.22 -72.26
C THR A 361 55.43 -30.75 -72.17
N ASP A 362 56.02 -30.22 -73.24
CA ASP A 362 56.26 -28.79 -73.45
C ASP A 362 55.25 -28.15 -74.45
N GLY A 363 54.25 -28.94 -74.88
CA GLY A 363 53.28 -28.60 -75.93
C GLY A 363 53.68 -29.03 -77.34
N THR A 364 54.97 -29.29 -77.58
CA THR A 364 55.52 -29.81 -78.85
C THR A 364 55.99 -31.26 -78.70
N ASN A 365 56.77 -31.52 -77.67
CA ASN A 365 57.28 -32.83 -77.31
C ASN A 365 56.52 -33.39 -76.10
N THR A 366 56.33 -34.71 -76.07
CA THR A 366 55.67 -35.39 -74.96
C THR A 366 56.42 -36.66 -74.61
N THR A 367 56.86 -36.78 -73.35
CA THR A 367 57.41 -38.01 -72.80
C THR A 367 56.40 -38.63 -71.86
N GLN A 368 56.14 -39.92 -72.00
CA GLN A 368 55.32 -40.70 -71.08
C GLN A 368 56.14 -41.84 -70.52
N TYR A 369 56.10 -42.01 -69.21
CA TYR A 369 56.69 -43.13 -68.51
C TYR A 369 55.60 -43.80 -67.68
N GLY A 370 55.46 -45.12 -67.76
CA GLY A 370 54.48 -45.85 -66.97
C GLY A 370 54.65 -47.36 -67.05
N PRO A 371 53.61 -48.13 -66.68
CA PRO A 371 53.67 -49.60 -66.68
C PRO A 371 54.02 -50.24 -68.04
N LYS A 372 53.85 -49.50 -69.14
CA LYS A 372 54.16 -49.95 -70.51
C LYS A 372 55.56 -49.56 -71.00
N GLY A 373 56.38 -48.96 -70.16
CA GLY A 373 57.71 -48.44 -70.51
C GLY A 373 57.73 -46.93 -70.71
N MET A 374 58.71 -46.45 -71.47
CA MET A 374 58.89 -45.03 -71.78
C MET A 374 58.64 -44.78 -73.26
N THR A 375 57.89 -43.73 -73.58
CA THR A 375 57.71 -43.22 -74.95
C THR A 375 58.02 -41.73 -75.01
N ILE A 376 58.60 -41.29 -76.13
CA ILE A 376 58.84 -39.88 -76.44
C ILE A 376 58.20 -39.60 -77.80
N ASN A 377 57.42 -38.52 -77.86
CA ASN A 377 56.62 -38.09 -79.01
C ASN A 377 55.76 -39.24 -79.55
N PRO A 378 54.84 -39.79 -78.74
CA PRO A 378 54.02 -40.93 -79.12
C PRO A 378 53.24 -40.65 -80.41
N GLY A 379 53.20 -41.63 -81.31
CA GLY A 379 52.67 -41.49 -82.67
C GLY A 379 53.75 -41.61 -83.74
N ALA A 380 53.78 -40.67 -84.70
CA ALA A 380 54.73 -40.72 -85.82
C ALA A 380 56.15 -40.34 -85.36
N ASN A 381 57.13 -41.23 -85.58
CA ASN A 381 58.52 -41.14 -85.09
C ASN A 381 58.69 -41.30 -83.57
N GLU A 382 57.82 -42.10 -82.94
CA GLU A 382 57.94 -42.45 -81.52
C GLU A 382 59.30 -43.08 -81.21
N ILE A 383 59.96 -42.56 -80.17
CA ILE A 383 61.09 -43.24 -79.52
C ILE A 383 60.52 -43.96 -78.31
N SER A 384 60.77 -45.27 -78.19
CA SER A 384 60.24 -46.03 -77.07
C SER A 384 61.20 -47.08 -76.54
N LEU A 385 61.14 -47.29 -75.22
CA LEU A 385 61.79 -48.39 -74.53
C LEU A 385 60.71 -49.13 -73.74
N THR A 386 60.31 -50.28 -74.26
CA THR A 386 59.22 -51.10 -73.71
C THR A 386 59.68 -52.54 -73.48
N ASP A 387 58.74 -53.41 -73.11
CA ASP A 387 58.92 -54.87 -73.07
C ASP A 387 59.34 -55.49 -74.42
N LYS A 388 59.16 -54.75 -75.53
CA LYS A 388 59.59 -55.14 -76.89
C LYS A 388 61.00 -54.67 -77.25
N GLY A 389 61.69 -53.98 -76.34
CA GLY A 389 63.03 -53.41 -76.56
C GLY A 389 63.01 -51.94 -76.96
N LEU A 390 64.14 -51.48 -77.51
CA LEU A 390 64.34 -50.09 -77.94
C LEU A 390 63.86 -49.88 -79.38
N ASN A 391 62.98 -48.91 -79.59
CA ASN A 391 62.69 -48.31 -80.89
C ASN A 391 63.25 -46.87 -80.90
N ASN A 392 64.23 -46.60 -81.77
CA ASN A 392 64.84 -45.27 -81.87
C ASN A 392 64.09 -44.31 -82.83
N GLY A 393 62.85 -44.64 -83.22
CA GLY A 393 62.00 -43.77 -84.04
C GLY A 393 62.63 -43.43 -85.40
N GLY A 394 63.36 -44.38 -85.99
CA GLY A 394 64.09 -44.17 -87.25
C GLY A 394 65.30 -43.24 -87.17
N LYS A 395 65.74 -42.85 -85.97
CA LYS A 395 66.93 -41.99 -85.79
C LYS A 395 68.22 -42.82 -85.73
N VAL A 396 69.36 -42.16 -85.94
CA VAL A 396 70.69 -42.75 -85.73
C VAL A 396 70.96 -42.90 -84.22
N ILE A 397 71.51 -44.04 -83.81
CA ILE A 397 72.09 -44.24 -82.48
C ILE A 397 73.59 -43.96 -82.61
N SER A 398 74.06 -42.84 -82.06
CA SER A 398 75.48 -42.46 -82.06
C SER A 398 76.15 -42.80 -80.72
N ASN A 399 77.49 -42.70 -80.66
CA ASN A 399 78.29 -42.98 -79.48
C ASN A 399 78.15 -44.42 -78.91
N VAL A 400 77.90 -45.40 -79.79
CA VAL A 400 77.94 -46.82 -79.43
C VAL A 400 79.41 -47.26 -79.36
N ALA A 401 79.88 -47.69 -78.18
CA ALA A 401 81.22 -48.26 -78.01
C ALA A 401 81.38 -49.58 -78.79
N SER A 402 82.62 -50.04 -79.00
CA SER A 402 82.86 -51.34 -79.67
C SER A 402 82.23 -52.47 -78.86
N GLY A 403 81.58 -53.41 -79.55
CA GLY A 403 80.95 -54.57 -78.91
C GLY A 403 81.92 -55.56 -78.26
N GLY A 404 83.22 -55.50 -78.62
CA GLY A 404 84.24 -56.43 -78.15
C GLY A 404 83.94 -57.88 -78.56
N ASP A 405 84.22 -58.82 -77.67
CA ASP A 405 84.07 -60.27 -77.90
C ASP A 405 82.74 -60.86 -77.36
N VAL A 406 81.73 -60.01 -77.11
CA VAL A 406 80.42 -60.45 -76.56
C VAL A 406 79.35 -60.38 -77.65
N ASP A 407 78.81 -61.54 -78.05
CA ASP A 407 77.87 -61.69 -79.17
C ASP A 407 76.56 -60.88 -79.04
N THR A 408 76.16 -60.55 -77.81
CA THR A 408 74.90 -59.82 -77.54
C THR A 408 75.07 -58.31 -77.49
N ASN A 409 76.29 -57.79 -77.66
CA ASN A 409 76.53 -56.36 -77.69
C ASN A 409 76.17 -55.76 -79.06
N ALA A 410 75.75 -54.49 -79.06
CA ALA A 410 75.55 -53.76 -80.30
C ALA A 410 76.90 -53.49 -80.97
N ALA A 411 77.04 -53.84 -82.24
CA ALA A 411 78.19 -53.47 -83.05
C ALA A 411 78.07 -52.01 -83.51
N ASN A 412 79.18 -51.26 -83.45
CA ASN A 412 79.25 -49.94 -84.08
C ASN A 412 79.84 -50.00 -85.49
N ILE A 413 79.82 -48.87 -86.22
CA ILE A 413 80.37 -48.81 -87.59
C ILE A 413 81.88 -49.14 -87.65
N GLY A 414 82.62 -48.94 -86.56
CA GLY A 414 84.03 -49.29 -86.45
C GLY A 414 84.25 -50.81 -86.37
N ASP A 415 83.38 -51.54 -85.67
CA ASP A 415 83.42 -53.01 -85.58
C ASP A 415 83.15 -53.64 -86.96
N VAL A 416 82.14 -53.16 -87.67
CA VAL A 416 81.81 -53.62 -89.03
C VAL A 416 82.96 -53.36 -90.01
N LYS A 417 83.58 -52.18 -89.93
CA LYS A 417 84.75 -51.82 -90.76
C LYS A 417 85.99 -52.66 -90.50
N LYS A 418 86.14 -53.27 -89.31
CA LYS A 418 87.26 -54.18 -89.00
C LYS A 418 87.02 -55.62 -89.46
N ALA A 419 85.75 -56.00 -89.60
CA ALA A 419 85.35 -57.34 -90.06
C ALA A 419 85.34 -57.49 -91.60
N ALA A 420 85.28 -56.37 -92.33
CA ALA A 420 85.39 -56.28 -93.79
C ALA A 420 86.86 -56.18 -94.22
#